data_AF-A0A8R1DMC7-F1
#
_entry.id   AF-A0A8R1DMC7-F1
#
_cell.length_a   1.000
_cell.length_b   1.000
_cell.length_c   1.000
_cell.angle_alpha   90.00
_cell.angle_beta   90.00
_cell.angle_gamma   90.00
#
_symmetry.space_group_name_H-M   'P 1'
#
loop_
_entity.id
_entity.type
_entity.pdbx_description
1 polymer ?
#
loop_
_entity_poly.entity_id
_entity_poly.type
_entity_poly.pdbx_seq_one_letter_code
_entity_poly.pdbx_strand_id
1 'polypeptide(L)'
;MAKSMFYQSSFYILDMSMQLLSIIWHFESILSMIFLVYWQKSGQLEVLKMKLLICQEFQGVKRKKNKFYEGARWFLILYILTTFFNTAYSVKYYFEKSHSVWALIISEMFYYKKLRFIHSIISSYMFSVWLTTTYVFVTYANAAFFEINFFRRQIQQLKCTDTVEMKRELVQKVETFRLISEAVVELDRVFRLYTFAMIATVIPILIFTLMMLNQHMTSVTDFLVCLPFIMFCACAFCSVTIAPARVHEEIQHLKPSICRNTNIWQSYNVEVYQIATSLAIHFEQQGLGISIWGFATLSRPLILGTLSATAMIMSLLCELKPERTDNDVL
;
A
#
# COMPACT_ATOMS: atom_id res chain seq x y z
N MET A 1 -5.80 -31.27 35.17
CA MET A 1 -5.87 -31.83 33.81
C MET A 1 -6.43 -30.83 32.79
N ALA A 2 -7.48 -30.07 33.11
CA ALA A 2 -7.95 -28.97 32.25
C ALA A 2 -6.91 -27.84 32.07
N LYS A 3 -6.25 -27.37 33.15
CA LYS A 3 -5.19 -26.34 33.07
C LYS A 3 -4.03 -26.69 32.11
N SER A 4 -3.63 -27.96 32.00
CA SER A 4 -2.57 -28.39 31.06
C SER A 4 -3.06 -28.48 29.62
N MET A 5 -4.33 -28.85 29.41
CA MET A 5 -4.97 -28.85 28.08
C MET A 5 -5.23 -27.43 27.55
N PHE A 6 -5.61 -26.48 28.41
CA PHE A 6 -5.81 -25.06 28.07
C PHE A 6 -4.51 -24.31 27.78
N TYR A 7 -3.43 -24.63 28.52
CA TYR A 7 -2.10 -24.13 28.19
C TYR A 7 -1.64 -24.67 26.84
N GLN A 8 -1.85 -25.96 26.57
CA GLN A 8 -1.54 -26.56 25.28
C GLN A 8 -2.35 -25.95 24.14
N SER A 9 -3.65 -25.67 24.30
CA SER A 9 -4.47 -25.12 23.21
C SER A 9 -4.13 -23.66 22.86
N SER A 10 -3.86 -22.80 23.85
CA SER A 10 -3.40 -21.42 23.60
C SER A 10 -2.00 -21.40 22.97
N PHE A 11 -1.10 -22.30 23.38
CA PHE A 11 0.23 -22.42 22.76
C PHE A 11 0.14 -22.96 21.32
N TYR A 12 -0.79 -23.90 21.05
CA TYR A 12 -0.99 -24.46 19.72
C TYR A 12 -1.58 -23.45 18.73
N ILE A 13 -2.57 -22.66 19.15
CA ILE A 13 -3.16 -21.59 18.33
C ILE A 13 -2.09 -20.53 17.99
N LEU A 14 -1.18 -20.27 18.92
CA LEU A 14 -0.09 -19.32 18.75
C LEU A 14 0.99 -19.83 17.78
N ASP A 15 1.49 -21.05 17.98
CA ASP A 15 2.48 -21.66 17.08
C ASP A 15 1.93 -21.74 15.65
N MET A 16 0.64 -22.07 15.51
CA MET A 16 -0.05 -22.05 14.22
C MET A 16 -0.17 -20.64 13.64
N SER A 17 -0.52 -19.63 14.44
CA SER A 17 -0.61 -18.23 13.99
C SER A 17 0.75 -17.71 13.50
N MET A 18 1.83 -18.12 14.18
CA MET A 18 3.20 -17.75 13.83
C MET A 18 3.70 -18.41 12.56
N GLN A 19 3.48 -19.71 12.43
CA GLN A 19 3.83 -20.45 11.22
C GLN A 19 3.03 -19.93 10.02
N LEU A 20 1.74 -19.67 10.23
CA LEU A 20 0.86 -19.15 9.18
C LEU A 20 1.23 -17.72 8.78
N LEU A 21 1.59 -16.84 9.73
CA LEU A 21 2.14 -15.52 9.44
C LEU A 21 3.42 -15.62 8.61
N SER A 22 4.36 -16.49 9.01
CA SER A 22 5.60 -16.73 8.27
C SER A 22 5.33 -17.23 6.86
N ILE A 23 4.42 -18.19 6.69
CA ILE A 23 4.04 -18.74 5.37
C ILE A 23 3.43 -17.64 4.49
N ILE A 24 2.51 -16.84 5.01
CA ILE A 24 1.87 -15.77 4.23
C ILE A 24 2.90 -14.71 3.80
N TRP A 25 3.85 -14.37 4.67
CA TRP A 25 4.94 -13.45 4.31
C TRP A 25 5.85 -13.97 3.21
N HIS A 26 6.24 -15.26 3.27
CA HIS A 26 7.02 -15.88 2.21
C HIS A 26 6.22 -15.95 0.90
N PHE A 27 4.94 -16.30 0.99
CA PHE A 27 4.03 -16.31 -0.16
C PHE A 27 3.92 -14.92 -0.80
N GLU A 28 3.72 -13.87 -0.01
CA GLU A 28 3.62 -12.49 -0.51
C GLU A 28 4.93 -12.01 -1.15
N SER A 29 6.07 -12.41 -0.61
CA SER A 29 7.39 -12.08 -1.16
C SER A 29 7.65 -12.81 -2.49
N ILE A 30 7.28 -14.09 -2.59
CA ILE A 30 7.35 -14.87 -3.83
C ILE A 30 6.43 -14.26 -4.89
N LEU A 31 5.20 -13.91 -4.50
CA LEU A 31 4.24 -13.26 -5.38
C LEU A 31 4.79 -11.93 -5.90
N SER A 32 5.38 -11.11 -5.02
CA SER A 32 6.07 -9.87 -5.40
C SER A 32 7.20 -10.12 -6.40
N MET A 33 8.00 -11.16 -6.18
CA MET A 33 9.06 -11.57 -7.12
C MET A 33 8.50 -11.93 -8.50
N ILE A 34 7.41 -12.72 -8.55
CA ILE A 34 6.75 -13.11 -9.80
C ILE A 34 6.25 -11.87 -10.56
N PHE A 35 5.61 -10.92 -9.87
CA PHE A 35 5.16 -9.67 -10.48
C PHE A 35 6.31 -8.82 -11.00
N LEU A 36 7.39 -8.71 -10.23
CA LEU A 36 8.56 -7.93 -10.64
C LEU A 36 9.20 -8.53 -11.92
N VAL A 37 9.38 -9.85 -11.97
CA VAL A 37 9.87 -10.55 -13.17
C VAL A 37 8.90 -10.40 -14.34
N TYR A 38 7.59 -10.54 -14.09
CA TYR A 38 6.56 -10.39 -15.11
C TYR A 38 6.56 -8.98 -15.71
N TRP A 39 6.65 -7.93 -14.88
CA TRP A 39 6.72 -6.55 -15.31
C TRP A 39 8.00 -6.23 -16.10
N GLN A 40 9.13 -6.78 -15.68
CA GLN A 40 10.39 -6.66 -16.41
C GLN A 40 10.32 -7.35 -17.79
N LYS A 41 9.81 -8.57 -17.85
CA LYS A 41 9.73 -9.35 -19.10
C LYS A 41 8.70 -8.80 -20.09
N SER A 42 7.56 -8.31 -19.58
CA SER A 42 6.49 -7.76 -20.41
C SER A 42 6.75 -6.33 -20.90
N GLY A 43 7.72 -5.62 -20.32
CA GLY A 43 8.00 -4.21 -20.66
C GLY A 43 6.89 -3.23 -20.27
N GLN A 44 5.88 -3.68 -19.51
CA GLN A 44 4.70 -2.89 -19.15
C GLN A 44 5.05 -1.61 -18.37
N LEU A 45 6.10 -1.65 -17.55
CA LEU A 45 6.55 -0.47 -16.79
C LEU A 45 7.14 0.61 -17.71
N GLU A 46 7.84 0.22 -18.78
CA GLU A 46 8.35 1.19 -19.76
C GLU A 46 7.21 1.81 -20.58
N VAL A 47 6.21 1.01 -20.96
CA VAL A 47 5.00 1.53 -21.63
C VAL A 47 4.28 2.52 -20.72
N LEU A 48 4.07 2.17 -19.45
CA LEU A 48 3.44 3.04 -18.46
C LEU A 48 4.23 4.34 -18.25
N LYS A 49 5.55 4.23 -18.10
CA LYS A 49 6.45 5.38 -17.98
C LYS A 49 6.38 6.28 -19.21
N MET A 50 6.34 5.70 -20.41
CA MET A 50 6.19 6.47 -21.65
C MET A 50 4.83 7.17 -21.72
N LYS A 51 3.72 6.52 -21.33
CA LYS A 51 2.41 7.20 -21.28
C LYS A 51 2.42 8.36 -20.28
N LEU A 52 2.95 8.16 -19.08
CA LEU A 52 3.09 9.24 -18.09
C LEU A 52 3.99 10.39 -18.58
N LEU A 53 5.05 10.07 -19.34
CA LEU A 53 5.91 11.06 -19.96
C LEU A 53 5.17 11.85 -21.05
N ILE A 54 4.43 11.19 -21.93
CA ILE A 54 3.72 11.83 -23.05
C ILE A 54 2.62 12.78 -22.56
N CYS A 55 2.00 12.49 -21.41
CA CYS A 55 0.92 13.33 -20.88
C CYS A 55 1.34 14.78 -20.67
N GLN A 56 2.44 14.99 -19.95
CA GLN A 56 2.86 16.31 -19.45
C GLN A 56 4.38 16.40 -19.22
N GLU A 57 5.20 15.53 -19.82
CA GLU A 57 6.66 15.48 -19.70
C GLU A 57 7.20 15.43 -18.26
N PHE A 58 6.42 14.80 -17.36
CA PHE A 58 6.67 14.79 -15.92
C PHE A 58 6.78 16.19 -15.27
N GLN A 59 6.08 17.20 -15.80
CA GLN A 59 6.11 18.54 -15.22
C GLN A 59 5.58 18.57 -13.79
N GLY A 60 4.58 17.74 -13.46
CA GLY A 60 4.08 17.61 -12.10
C GLY A 60 5.14 17.08 -11.14
N VAL A 61 5.85 16.02 -11.53
CA VAL A 61 6.95 15.43 -10.75
C VAL A 61 8.13 16.40 -10.63
N LYS A 62 8.55 17.05 -11.74
CA LYS A 62 9.66 18.01 -11.75
C LYS A 62 9.42 19.18 -10.80
N ARG A 63 8.20 19.72 -10.77
CA ARG A 63 7.84 20.86 -9.91
C ARG A 63 7.79 20.49 -8.41
N LYS A 64 7.54 19.23 -8.08
CA LYS A 64 7.52 18.71 -6.71
C LYS A 64 8.63 17.68 -6.46
N LYS A 65 9.78 17.86 -7.10
CA LYS A 65 10.94 16.96 -7.04
C LYS A 65 11.27 16.55 -5.60
N ASN A 66 11.39 17.51 -4.68
CA ASN A 66 11.74 17.23 -3.28
C ASN A 66 10.74 16.29 -2.60
N LYS A 67 9.44 16.52 -2.76
CA LYS A 67 8.39 15.65 -2.17
C LYS A 67 8.35 14.27 -2.80
N PHE A 68 8.67 14.15 -4.09
CA PHE A 68 8.78 12.86 -4.76
C PHE A 68 9.98 12.05 -4.22
N TYR A 69 11.15 12.67 -4.05
CA TYR A 69 12.33 12.02 -3.48
C TYR A 69 12.23 11.78 -1.97
N GLU A 70 11.45 12.57 -1.22
CA GLU A 70 11.15 12.29 0.19
C GLU A 70 10.51 10.91 0.37
N GLY A 71 9.59 10.52 -0.52
CA GLY A 71 9.02 9.17 -0.52
C GLY A 71 10.08 8.10 -0.66
N ALA A 72 10.98 8.24 -1.65
CA ALA A 72 12.09 7.31 -1.86
C ALA A 72 13.04 7.23 -0.65
N ARG A 73 13.30 8.36 0.03
CA ARG A 73 14.11 8.39 1.27
C ARG A 73 13.47 7.58 2.38
N TRP A 74 12.15 7.69 2.58
CA TRP A 74 11.45 6.89 3.59
C TRP A 74 11.52 5.39 3.30
N PHE A 75 11.37 4.97 2.04
CA PHE A 75 11.54 3.56 1.66
C PHE A 75 12.97 3.06 1.92
N LEU A 76 13.99 3.89 1.65
CA LEU A 76 15.39 3.54 1.92
C LEU A 76 15.68 3.47 3.42
N ILE A 77 15.13 4.38 4.23
CA ILE A 77 15.22 4.32 5.69
C ILE A 77 14.58 3.03 6.21
N LEU A 78 13.39 2.69 5.71
CA LEU A 78 12.69 1.47 6.10
C LEU A 78 13.49 0.22 5.71
N TYR A 79 14.12 0.22 4.54
CA TYR A 79 15.03 -0.85 4.12
C TYR A 79 16.24 -1.01 5.06
N ILE A 80 16.90 0.08 5.42
CA ILE A 80 18.05 0.05 6.35
C ILE A 80 17.62 -0.40 7.73
N LEU A 81 16.50 0.11 8.24
CA LEU A 81 15.99 -0.22 9.57
C LEU A 81 15.65 -1.71 9.69
N THR A 82 15.02 -2.27 8.67
CA THR A 82 14.57 -3.67 8.64
C THR A 82 15.73 -4.64 8.46
N THR A 83 16.68 -4.32 7.58
CA THR A 83 17.92 -5.10 7.45
C THR A 83 18.77 -5.05 8.72
N PHE A 84 18.88 -3.87 9.36
CA PHE A 84 19.55 -3.72 10.64
C PHE A 84 18.87 -4.55 11.73
N PHE A 85 17.54 -4.48 11.85
CA PHE A 85 16.81 -5.24 12.86
C PHE A 85 16.96 -6.76 12.66
N ASN A 86 16.85 -7.25 11.42
CA ASN A 86 17.03 -8.67 11.12
C ASN A 86 18.46 -9.15 11.43
N THR A 87 19.47 -8.32 11.12
CA THR A 87 20.87 -8.62 11.42
C THR A 87 21.13 -8.62 12.93
N ALA A 88 20.65 -7.61 13.65
CA ALA A 88 20.80 -7.50 15.11
C ALA A 88 20.11 -8.65 15.83
N TYR A 89 18.91 -9.05 15.41
CA TYR A 89 18.19 -10.20 15.96
C TYR A 89 18.93 -11.51 15.69
N SER A 90 19.47 -11.67 14.48
CA SER A 90 20.28 -12.84 14.12
C SER A 90 21.55 -12.93 14.98
N VAL A 91 22.25 -11.81 15.18
CA VAL A 91 23.46 -11.75 16.03
C VAL A 91 23.13 -12.03 17.49
N LYS A 92 22.09 -11.39 18.05
CA LYS A 92 21.66 -11.62 19.44
C LYS A 92 21.40 -13.10 19.73
N TYR A 93 20.73 -13.79 18.80
CA TYR A 93 20.47 -15.22 18.94
C TYR A 93 21.74 -16.07 19.03
N TYR A 94 22.81 -15.74 18.30
CA TYR A 94 24.06 -16.50 18.34
C TYR A 94 24.85 -16.31 19.63
N PHE A 95 24.71 -15.16 20.30
CA PHE A 95 25.49 -14.82 21.49
C PHE A 95 24.76 -15.09 22.82
N GLU A 96 23.43 -15.13 22.84
CA GLU A 96 22.66 -15.29 24.06
C GLU A 96 22.46 -16.77 24.43
N LYS A 97 22.84 -17.17 25.66
CA LYS A 97 22.66 -18.55 26.18
C LYS A 97 21.22 -18.88 26.57
N SER A 98 20.38 -17.88 26.83
CA SER A 98 18.92 -18.04 26.98
C SER A 98 18.22 -17.43 25.77
N HIS A 99 17.45 -18.24 25.07
CA HIS A 99 16.69 -17.79 23.91
C HIS A 99 15.28 -17.42 24.34
N SER A 100 14.73 -16.34 23.77
CA SER A 100 13.30 -16.08 23.89
C SER A 100 12.51 -17.24 23.26
N VAL A 101 11.31 -17.50 23.77
CA VAL A 101 10.39 -18.55 23.28
C VAL A 101 10.22 -18.44 21.75
N TRP A 102 10.14 -17.21 21.25
CA TRP A 102 10.17 -16.84 19.84
C TRP A 102 11.37 -17.40 19.05
N ALA A 103 12.57 -17.22 19.58
CA ALA A 103 13.78 -17.67 18.92
C ALA A 103 13.93 -19.20 18.97
N LEU A 104 13.36 -19.86 19.97
CA LEU A 104 13.29 -21.32 20.08
C LEU A 104 12.33 -21.91 19.05
N ILE A 105 11.10 -21.40 18.95
CA ILE A 105 10.08 -21.86 17.98
C ILE A 105 10.58 -21.73 16.53
N ILE A 106 11.18 -20.59 16.17
CA ILE A 106 11.77 -20.40 14.83
C ILE A 106 12.94 -21.36 14.58
N SER A 107 13.68 -21.74 15.62
CA SER A 107 14.77 -22.71 15.51
C SER A 107 14.28 -24.15 15.39
N GLU A 108 13.12 -24.48 15.96
CA GLU A 108 12.49 -25.80 15.90
C GLU A 108 11.75 -26.05 14.58
N MET A 109 11.32 -24.98 13.88
CA MET A 109 10.84 -25.09 12.49
C MET A 109 11.87 -25.70 11.54
N PHE A 110 13.16 -25.65 11.88
CA PHE A 110 14.24 -26.27 11.10
C PHE A 110 14.89 -27.38 11.91
N TYR A 111 14.78 -28.62 11.40
CA TYR A 111 15.33 -29.84 12.02
C TYR A 111 16.82 -29.73 12.41
N TYR A 112 17.57 -28.81 11.80
CA TYR A 112 18.97 -28.49 12.12
C TYR A 112 19.17 -27.02 12.50
N LYS A 113 19.51 -26.76 13.77
CA LYS A 113 19.83 -25.43 14.31
C LYS A 113 20.92 -24.67 13.54
N LYS A 114 21.85 -25.38 12.88
CA LYS A 114 22.94 -24.80 12.07
C LYS A 114 22.47 -24.16 10.75
N LEU A 115 21.29 -24.53 10.22
CA LEU A 115 20.77 -23.97 8.96
C LEU A 115 20.04 -22.62 9.14
N ARG A 116 19.90 -22.11 10.37
CA ARG A 116 19.20 -20.85 10.64
C ARG A 116 19.79 -19.64 9.93
N PHE A 117 21.11 -19.59 9.75
CA PHE A 117 21.76 -18.51 9.00
C PHE A 117 21.26 -18.42 7.56
N ILE A 118 21.03 -19.57 6.91
CA ILE A 118 20.48 -19.64 5.55
C ILE A 118 19.05 -19.09 5.54
N HIS A 119 18.23 -19.42 6.53
CA HIS A 119 16.88 -18.86 6.66
C HIS A 119 16.89 -17.34 6.83
N SER A 120 17.79 -16.79 7.66
CA SER A 120 17.92 -15.34 7.83
C SER A 120 18.28 -14.62 6.52
N ILE A 121 19.17 -15.21 5.71
CA ILE A 121 19.52 -14.71 4.38
C ILE A 121 18.30 -14.76 3.44
N ILE A 122 17.62 -15.90 3.37
CA ILE A 122 16.44 -16.08 2.50
C ILE A 122 15.35 -15.07 2.88
N SER A 123 15.04 -14.94 4.17
CA SER A 123 14.03 -14.00 4.67
C SER A 123 14.41 -12.55 4.38
N SER A 124 15.69 -12.18 4.55
CA SER A 124 16.19 -10.83 4.20
C SER A 124 16.05 -10.53 2.70
N TYR A 125 16.37 -11.52 1.85
CA TYR A 125 16.21 -11.39 0.40
C TYR A 125 14.74 -11.25 0.00
N MET A 126 13.88 -12.14 0.50
CA MET A 126 12.43 -12.10 0.24
C MET A 126 11.83 -10.74 0.62
N PHE A 127 12.23 -10.23 1.79
CA PHE A 127 11.86 -8.91 2.26
C PHE A 127 12.32 -7.79 1.32
N SER A 128 13.57 -7.85 0.85
CA SER A 128 14.12 -6.88 -0.10
C SER A 128 13.34 -6.85 -1.41
N VAL A 129 12.95 -8.03 -1.92
CA VAL A 129 12.16 -8.15 -3.15
C VAL A 129 10.76 -7.56 -2.96
N TRP A 130 10.09 -7.91 -1.86
CA TRP A 130 8.80 -7.34 -1.49
C TRP A 130 8.84 -5.82 -1.41
N LEU A 131 9.85 -5.27 -0.72
CA LEU A 131 9.96 -3.82 -0.51
C LEU A 131 10.20 -3.11 -1.84
N THR A 132 11.05 -3.68 -2.69
CA THR A 132 11.34 -3.13 -4.02
C THR A 132 10.08 -3.11 -4.89
N THR A 133 9.30 -4.19 -4.87
CA THR A 133 8.06 -4.30 -5.65
C THR A 133 7.02 -3.29 -5.18
N THR A 134 6.85 -3.15 -3.87
CA THR A 134 5.96 -2.14 -3.27
C THR A 134 6.44 -0.72 -3.57
N TYR A 135 7.75 -0.47 -3.53
CA TYR A 135 8.34 0.82 -3.89
C TYR A 135 8.05 1.19 -5.36
N VAL A 136 8.19 0.24 -6.29
CA VAL A 136 7.84 0.45 -7.71
C VAL A 136 6.37 0.86 -7.85
N PHE A 137 5.46 0.10 -7.24
CA PHE A 137 4.03 0.40 -7.25
C PHE A 137 3.73 1.82 -6.72
N VAL A 138 4.23 2.15 -5.53
CA VAL A 138 4.00 3.45 -4.88
C VAL A 138 4.61 4.60 -5.69
N THR A 139 5.75 4.38 -6.34
CA THR A 139 6.42 5.40 -7.16
C THR A 139 5.59 5.76 -8.38
N TYR A 140 5.06 4.76 -9.12
CA TYR A 140 4.20 5.02 -10.28
C TYR A 140 2.85 5.64 -9.87
N ALA A 141 2.24 5.17 -8.78
CA ALA A 141 1.03 5.78 -8.24
C ALA A 141 1.24 7.24 -7.83
N ASN A 142 2.35 7.56 -7.15
CA ASN A 142 2.70 8.93 -6.78
C ASN A 142 3.03 9.80 -8.00
N ALA A 143 3.68 9.25 -9.02
CA ALA A 143 3.93 9.98 -10.27
C ALA A 143 2.62 10.41 -10.92
N ALA A 144 1.65 9.49 -11.07
CA ALA A 144 0.32 9.80 -11.58
C ALA A 144 -0.39 10.86 -10.71
N PHE A 145 -0.34 10.73 -9.38
CA PHE A 145 -0.87 11.73 -8.45
C PHE A 145 -0.28 13.12 -8.69
N PHE A 146 1.04 13.23 -8.89
CA PHE A 146 1.68 14.53 -9.11
C PHE A 146 1.31 15.17 -10.45
N GLU A 147 1.17 14.39 -11.53
CA GLU A 147 0.71 14.90 -12.82
C GLU A 147 -0.76 15.36 -12.75
N ILE A 148 -1.65 14.57 -12.15
CA ILE A 148 -3.07 14.96 -11.97
C ILE A 148 -3.18 16.24 -11.13
N ASN A 149 -2.41 16.35 -10.05
CA ASN A 149 -2.39 17.54 -9.20
C ASN A 149 -1.84 18.77 -9.94
N PHE A 150 -0.87 18.57 -10.82
CA PHE A 150 -0.35 19.64 -11.68
C PHE A 150 -1.40 20.10 -12.68
N PHE A 151 -2.06 19.17 -13.37
CA PHE A 151 -3.18 19.46 -14.26
C PHE A 151 -4.32 20.20 -13.54
N ARG A 152 -4.70 19.77 -12.33
CA ARG A 152 -5.67 20.46 -11.48
C ARG A 152 -5.30 21.93 -11.25
N ARG A 153 -4.03 22.19 -10.91
CA ARG A 153 -3.55 23.57 -10.70
C ARG A 153 -3.59 24.40 -11.97
N GLN A 154 -3.30 23.80 -13.13
CA GLN A 154 -3.44 24.50 -14.42
C GLN A 154 -4.88 24.91 -14.68
N ILE A 155 -5.87 24.04 -14.41
CA ILE A 155 -7.29 24.38 -14.55
C ILE A 155 -7.69 25.51 -13.60
N GLN A 156 -7.23 25.47 -12.35
CA GLN A 156 -7.54 26.51 -11.35
C GLN A 156 -6.92 27.87 -11.70
N GLN A 157 -5.73 27.86 -12.32
CA GLN A 157 -4.99 29.07 -12.70
C GLN A 157 -5.32 29.57 -14.10
N LEU A 158 -6.27 28.93 -14.80
CA LEU A 158 -6.70 29.36 -16.13
C LEU A 158 -7.29 30.77 -16.05
N LYS A 159 -6.55 31.75 -16.58
CA LYS A 159 -6.90 33.16 -16.65
C LYS A 159 -6.59 33.61 -18.07
N CYS A 160 -7.61 33.66 -18.92
CA CYS A 160 -7.50 34.21 -20.26
C CYS A 160 -8.48 35.38 -20.37
N THR A 161 -7.99 36.52 -20.84
CA THR A 161 -8.81 37.71 -21.07
C THR A 161 -9.53 37.64 -22.41
N ASP A 162 -8.96 36.91 -23.38
CA ASP A 162 -9.56 36.67 -24.68
C ASP A 162 -10.32 35.33 -24.72
N THR A 163 -11.51 35.37 -25.29
CA THR A 163 -12.42 34.23 -25.47
C THR A 163 -11.86 33.18 -26.45
N VAL A 164 -11.15 33.62 -27.50
CA VAL A 164 -10.56 32.71 -28.51
C VAL A 164 -9.40 31.93 -27.90
N GLU A 165 -8.56 32.60 -27.12
CA GLU A 165 -7.46 31.98 -26.38
C GLU A 165 -7.98 31.01 -25.31
N MET A 166 -9.03 31.39 -24.57
CA MET A 166 -9.68 30.52 -23.59
C MET A 166 -10.23 29.23 -24.21
N LYS A 167 -10.87 29.33 -25.38
CA LYS A 167 -11.35 28.16 -26.13
C LYS A 167 -10.20 27.23 -26.51
N ARG A 168 -9.12 27.79 -27.08
CA ARG A 168 -7.95 27.01 -27.49
C ARG A 168 -7.29 26.30 -26.31
N GLU A 169 -7.09 27.00 -25.19
CA GLU A 169 -6.55 26.43 -23.97
C GLU A 169 -7.43 25.31 -23.42
N LEU A 170 -8.76 25.50 -23.37
CA LEU A 170 -9.68 24.47 -22.89
C LEU A 170 -9.65 23.21 -23.76
N VAL A 171 -9.61 23.34 -25.08
CA VAL A 171 -9.46 22.19 -26.00
C VAL A 171 -8.13 21.47 -25.73
N GLN A 172 -7.05 22.22 -25.51
CA GLN A 172 -5.76 21.63 -25.13
C GLN A 172 -5.83 20.91 -23.77
N LYS A 173 -6.59 21.43 -22.79
CA LYS A 173 -6.80 20.76 -21.50
C LYS A 173 -7.63 19.47 -21.65
N VAL A 174 -8.59 19.42 -22.56
CA VAL A 174 -9.32 18.18 -22.90
C VAL A 174 -8.35 17.12 -23.41
N GLU A 175 -7.49 17.46 -24.36
CA GLU A 175 -6.50 16.51 -24.90
C GLU A 175 -5.48 16.08 -23.83
N THR A 176 -5.02 17.02 -23.00
CA THR A 176 -4.15 16.71 -21.88
C THR A 176 -4.81 15.74 -20.89
N PHE A 177 -6.10 15.95 -20.57
CA PHE A 177 -6.85 15.05 -19.70
C PHE A 177 -7.04 13.67 -20.35
N ARG A 178 -7.29 13.60 -21.66
CA ARG A 178 -7.38 12.32 -22.39
C ARG A 178 -6.11 11.50 -22.20
N LEU A 179 -4.94 12.11 -22.36
CA LEU A 179 -3.65 11.44 -22.15
C LEU A 179 -3.47 10.99 -20.69
N ILE A 180 -3.80 11.85 -19.72
CA ILE A 180 -3.74 11.50 -18.29
C ILE A 180 -4.66 10.33 -17.95
N SER A 181 -5.89 10.36 -18.45
CA SER A 181 -6.87 9.28 -18.29
C SER A 181 -6.33 7.97 -18.86
N GLU A 182 -5.73 8.01 -20.06
CA GLU A 182 -5.10 6.84 -20.67
C GLU A 182 -3.93 6.28 -19.83
N ALA A 183 -3.10 7.16 -19.25
CA ALA A 183 -2.02 6.75 -18.36
C ALA A 183 -2.53 6.14 -17.04
N VAL A 184 -3.62 6.67 -16.48
CA VAL A 184 -4.27 6.12 -15.26
C VAL A 184 -4.91 4.76 -15.56
N VAL A 185 -5.51 4.57 -16.74
CA VAL A 185 -6.07 3.28 -17.16
C VAL A 185 -4.96 2.23 -17.34
N GLU A 186 -3.83 2.59 -17.95
CA GLU A 186 -2.69 1.65 -18.01
C GLU A 186 -2.10 1.38 -16.61
N LEU A 187 -2.03 2.38 -15.74
CA LEU A 187 -1.60 2.20 -14.36
C LEU A 187 -2.47 1.15 -13.65
N ASP A 188 -3.80 1.27 -13.79
CA ASP A 188 -4.73 0.27 -13.28
C ASP A 188 -4.49 -1.10 -13.91
N ARG A 189 -4.37 -1.19 -15.24
CA ARG A 189 -4.16 -2.45 -15.94
C ARG A 189 -2.92 -3.20 -15.46
N VAL A 190 -1.81 -2.48 -15.22
CA VAL A 190 -0.54 -3.07 -14.78
C VAL A 190 -0.61 -3.54 -13.33
N PHE A 191 -1.28 -2.77 -12.46
CA PHE A 191 -1.22 -3.01 -11.01
C PHE A 191 -2.47 -3.65 -10.39
N ARG A 192 -3.62 -3.72 -11.08
CA ARG A 192 -4.90 -4.22 -10.49
C ARG A 192 -4.83 -5.61 -9.88
N LEU A 193 -4.06 -6.52 -10.51
CA LEU A 193 -3.90 -7.90 -10.02
C LEU A 193 -2.95 -7.94 -8.82
N TYR A 194 -1.88 -7.15 -8.87
CA TYR A 194 -0.94 -6.97 -7.77
C TYR A 194 -1.67 -6.37 -6.55
N THR A 195 -2.40 -5.26 -6.72
CA THR A 195 -3.17 -4.63 -5.65
C THR A 195 -4.17 -5.59 -5.01
N PHE A 196 -4.88 -6.40 -5.80
CA PHE A 196 -5.75 -7.44 -5.24
C PHE A 196 -4.98 -8.47 -4.41
N ALA A 197 -3.93 -9.06 -4.97
CA ALA A 197 -3.19 -10.11 -4.29
C ALA A 197 -2.55 -9.60 -2.98
N MET A 198 -1.99 -8.38 -3.01
CA MET A 198 -1.38 -7.75 -1.85
C MET A 198 -2.41 -7.42 -0.76
N ILE A 199 -3.60 -6.91 -1.11
CA ILE A 199 -4.65 -6.67 -0.11
C ILE A 199 -5.13 -7.99 0.50
N ALA A 200 -5.28 -9.03 -0.33
CA ALA A 200 -5.71 -10.34 0.11
C ALA A 200 -4.72 -11.02 1.08
N THR A 201 -3.42 -10.73 1.00
CA THR A 201 -2.41 -11.26 1.93
C THR A 201 -2.18 -10.34 3.14
N VAL A 202 -2.16 -9.02 2.94
CA VAL A 202 -1.86 -8.05 4.00
C VAL A 202 -2.97 -7.99 5.06
N ILE A 203 -4.25 -8.16 4.68
CA ILE A 203 -5.36 -8.17 5.67
C ILE A 203 -5.18 -9.33 6.68
N PRO A 204 -5.05 -10.60 6.26
CA PRO A 204 -4.75 -11.70 7.18
C PRO A 204 -3.49 -11.46 8.01
N ILE A 205 -2.40 -10.97 7.38
CA ILE A 205 -1.15 -10.63 8.09
C ILE A 205 -1.42 -9.63 9.23
N LEU A 206 -2.18 -8.58 8.96
CA LEU A 206 -2.52 -7.56 9.95
C LEU A 206 -3.33 -8.16 11.10
N ILE A 207 -4.33 -9.01 10.81
CA ILE A 207 -5.13 -9.70 11.82
C ILE A 207 -4.24 -10.58 12.71
N PHE A 208 -3.42 -11.46 12.13
CA PHE A 208 -2.57 -12.35 12.90
C PHE A 208 -1.51 -11.59 13.70
N THR A 209 -0.92 -10.53 13.14
CA THR A 209 0.05 -9.69 13.86
C THR A 209 -0.59 -9.00 15.07
N LEU A 210 -1.81 -8.48 14.92
CA LEU A 210 -2.55 -7.85 16.02
C LEU A 210 -3.01 -8.87 17.06
N MET A 211 -3.43 -10.07 16.64
CA MET A 211 -3.77 -11.16 17.57
C MET A 211 -2.57 -11.58 18.42
N MET A 212 -1.39 -11.71 17.80
CA MET A 212 -0.16 -12.00 18.55
C MET A 212 0.17 -10.90 19.55
N LEU A 213 0.00 -9.64 19.16
CA LEU A 213 0.19 -8.51 20.07
C LEU A 213 -0.76 -8.60 21.27
N ASN A 214 -2.04 -8.91 21.04
CA ASN A 214 -3.01 -9.00 22.13
C ASN A 214 -2.73 -10.18 23.09
N GLN A 215 -2.15 -11.27 22.59
CA GLN A 215 -1.93 -12.48 23.38
C GLN A 215 -0.60 -12.51 24.17
N HIS A 216 0.44 -11.79 23.73
CA HIS A 216 1.82 -11.90 24.27
C HIS A 216 2.34 -10.70 25.06
N MET A 217 1.53 -9.70 25.38
CA MET A 217 1.97 -8.51 26.12
C MET A 217 2.12 -8.77 27.62
N THR A 218 2.95 -9.75 27.99
CA THR A 218 3.35 -10.02 29.37
C THR A 218 4.62 -9.25 29.77
N SER A 219 5.41 -8.78 28.79
CA SER A 219 6.65 -8.02 29.02
C SER A 219 6.90 -6.92 27.97
N VAL A 220 7.47 -5.79 28.39
CA VAL A 220 7.90 -4.67 27.52
C VAL A 220 8.95 -5.12 26.49
N THR A 221 9.76 -6.14 26.82
CA THR A 221 10.76 -6.70 25.91
C THR A 221 10.13 -7.39 24.71
N ASP A 222 9.00 -8.07 24.90
CA ASP A 222 8.30 -8.80 23.84
C ASP A 222 7.60 -7.82 22.89
N PHE A 223 7.04 -6.73 23.44
CA PHE A 223 6.53 -5.62 22.64
C PHE A 223 7.60 -5.03 21.71
N LEU A 224 8.80 -4.79 22.24
CA LEU A 224 9.89 -4.17 21.48
C LEU A 224 10.41 -5.08 20.35
N VAL A 225 10.29 -6.40 20.51
CA VAL A 225 10.60 -7.38 19.46
C VAL A 225 9.50 -7.44 18.39
N CYS A 226 8.22 -7.31 18.78
CA CYS A 226 7.08 -7.33 17.87
C CYS A 226 6.84 -6.00 17.12
N LEU A 227 7.32 -4.88 17.67
CA LEU A 227 7.08 -3.53 17.15
C LEU A 227 7.48 -3.35 15.68
N PRO A 228 8.64 -3.85 15.20
CA PRO A 228 9.03 -3.70 13.79
C PRO A 228 8.10 -4.46 12.83
N PHE A 229 7.58 -5.61 13.25
CA PHE A 229 6.61 -6.37 12.46
C PHE A 229 5.30 -5.60 12.33
N ILE A 230 4.81 -5.00 13.41
CA ILE A 230 3.59 -4.17 13.39
C ILE A 230 3.80 -2.94 12.50
N MET A 231 4.91 -2.24 12.68
CA MET A 231 5.25 -1.08 11.86
C MET A 231 5.33 -1.45 10.39
N PHE A 232 5.93 -2.60 10.08
CA PHE A 232 6.01 -3.12 8.73
C PHE A 232 4.63 -3.44 8.15
N CYS A 233 3.79 -4.20 8.86
CA CYS A 233 2.44 -4.54 8.40
C CYS A 233 1.59 -3.29 8.19
N ALA A 234 1.70 -2.30 9.07
CA ALA A 234 1.02 -1.01 8.93
C ALA A 234 1.54 -0.23 7.71
N CYS A 235 2.86 -0.20 7.49
CA CYS A 235 3.47 0.42 6.31
C CYS A 235 3.04 -0.28 5.02
N ALA A 236 3.00 -1.62 4.99
CA ALA A 236 2.54 -2.43 3.86
C ALA A 236 1.09 -2.08 3.50
N PHE A 237 0.19 -2.15 4.48
CA PHE A 237 -1.22 -1.82 4.31
C PHE A 237 -1.38 -0.39 3.83
N CYS A 238 -0.75 0.59 4.50
CA CYS A 238 -0.80 1.99 4.11
C CYS A 238 -0.26 2.23 2.70
N SER A 239 0.81 1.55 2.30
CA SER A 239 1.43 1.74 0.98
C SER A 239 0.50 1.26 -0.15
N VAL A 240 -0.08 0.07 0.02
CA VAL A 240 -0.97 -0.54 -0.97
C VAL A 240 -2.32 0.17 -1.04
N THR A 241 -2.76 0.80 0.06
CA THR A 241 -4.08 1.45 0.13
C THR A 241 -4.04 2.98 -0.09
N ILE A 242 -3.14 3.71 0.56
CA ILE A 242 -3.15 5.18 0.53
C ILE A 242 -2.70 5.72 -0.82
N ALA A 243 -1.67 5.14 -1.44
CA ALA A 243 -1.14 5.61 -2.72
C ALA A 243 -2.21 5.65 -3.83
N PRO A 244 -2.92 4.54 -4.13
CA PRO A 244 -4.02 4.57 -5.11
C PRO A 244 -5.20 5.44 -4.67
N ALA A 245 -5.56 5.47 -3.39
CA ALA A 245 -6.65 6.32 -2.92
C ALA A 245 -6.38 7.82 -3.10
N ARG A 246 -5.13 8.27 -2.97
CA ARG A 246 -4.72 9.65 -3.27
C ARG A 246 -4.90 9.99 -4.74
N VAL A 247 -4.58 9.05 -5.65
CA VAL A 247 -4.79 9.24 -7.09
C VAL A 247 -6.29 9.43 -7.37
N HIS A 248 -7.12 8.55 -6.83
CA HIS A 248 -8.57 8.60 -7.02
C HIS A 248 -9.19 9.90 -6.46
N GLU A 249 -8.79 10.33 -5.27
CA GLU A 249 -9.26 11.58 -4.67
C GLU A 249 -8.87 12.81 -5.50
N GLU A 250 -7.64 12.88 -6.02
CA GLU A 250 -7.22 13.99 -6.86
C GLU A 250 -8.02 14.06 -8.18
N ILE A 251 -8.39 12.92 -8.75
CA ILE A 251 -9.28 12.84 -9.92
C ILE A 251 -10.66 13.42 -9.55
N GLN A 252 -11.24 13.00 -8.42
CA GLN A 252 -12.53 13.51 -7.95
C GLN A 252 -12.51 15.03 -7.70
N HIS A 253 -11.36 15.61 -7.35
CA HIS A 253 -11.20 17.05 -7.18
C HIS A 253 -11.05 17.85 -8.48
N LEU A 254 -10.93 17.21 -9.65
CA LEU A 254 -10.84 17.92 -10.94
C LEU A 254 -12.14 18.64 -11.30
N LYS A 255 -13.30 17.97 -11.17
CA LYS A 255 -14.61 18.58 -11.45
C LYS A 255 -14.91 19.81 -10.57
N PRO A 256 -14.77 19.74 -9.23
CA PRO A 256 -14.90 20.93 -8.39
C PRO A 256 -13.93 22.06 -8.79
N SER A 257 -12.73 21.71 -9.25
CA SER A 257 -11.71 22.71 -9.64
C SER A 257 -12.08 23.46 -10.92
N ILE A 258 -12.69 22.80 -11.92
CA ILE A 258 -13.20 23.49 -13.11
C ILE A 258 -14.44 24.32 -12.78
N CYS A 259 -15.37 23.78 -12.00
CA CYS A 259 -16.60 24.49 -11.59
C CYS A 259 -16.31 25.75 -10.75
N ARG A 260 -15.22 25.76 -9.98
CA ARG A 260 -14.83 26.91 -9.15
C ARG A 260 -14.12 28.02 -9.93
N ASN A 261 -13.62 27.75 -11.15
CA ASN A 261 -12.90 28.77 -11.91
C ASN A 261 -13.87 29.82 -12.46
N THR A 262 -13.96 30.96 -11.79
CA THR A 262 -14.86 32.06 -12.14
C THR A 262 -14.60 32.63 -13.53
N ASN A 263 -13.39 32.55 -14.07
CA ASN A 263 -13.09 33.12 -15.39
C ASN A 263 -13.81 32.35 -16.51
N ILE A 264 -13.97 31.03 -16.34
CA ILE A 264 -14.65 30.16 -17.30
C ILE A 264 -16.16 30.43 -17.27
N TRP A 265 -16.74 30.62 -16.08
CA TRP A 265 -18.20 30.72 -15.93
C TRP A 265 -18.72 32.17 -15.93
N GLN A 266 -17.98 33.18 -15.47
CA GLN A 266 -18.53 34.55 -15.41
C GLN A 266 -18.64 35.20 -16.80
N SER A 267 -17.71 34.91 -17.71
CA SER A 267 -17.79 35.38 -19.09
C SER A 267 -18.71 34.44 -19.89
N TYR A 268 -19.98 34.80 -20.05
CA TYR A 268 -20.94 33.94 -20.74
C TYR A 268 -20.59 33.83 -22.23
N ASN A 269 -19.99 32.70 -22.61
CA ASN A 269 -19.76 32.29 -23.99
C ASN A 269 -20.21 30.84 -24.15
N VAL A 270 -21.18 30.61 -25.04
CA VAL A 270 -21.81 29.31 -25.26
C VAL A 270 -20.79 28.22 -25.60
N GLU A 271 -19.78 28.53 -26.42
CA GLU A 271 -18.78 27.54 -26.85
C GLU A 271 -17.83 27.16 -25.70
N VAL A 272 -17.38 28.16 -24.92
CA VAL A 272 -16.51 27.94 -23.76
C VAL A 272 -17.23 27.09 -22.71
N TYR A 273 -18.50 27.40 -22.46
CA TYR A 273 -19.36 26.64 -21.57
C TYR A 273 -19.53 25.19 -22.04
N GLN A 274 -19.83 24.97 -23.33
CA GLN A 274 -19.99 23.62 -23.87
C GLN A 274 -18.72 22.78 -23.70
N ILE A 275 -17.54 23.35 -23.98
CA ILE A 275 -16.27 22.65 -23.82
C ILE A 275 -15.97 22.39 -22.33
N ALA A 276 -16.18 23.38 -21.46
CA ALA A 276 -15.96 23.24 -20.03
C ALA A 276 -16.91 22.20 -19.40
N THR A 277 -18.18 22.17 -19.81
CA THR A 277 -19.15 21.17 -19.38
C THR A 277 -18.79 19.79 -19.92
N SER A 278 -18.39 19.66 -21.19
CA SER A 278 -17.91 18.40 -21.75
C SER A 278 -16.69 17.88 -20.97
N LEU A 279 -15.72 18.74 -20.69
CA LEU A 279 -14.55 18.40 -19.87
C LEU A 279 -14.95 17.98 -18.45
N ALA A 280 -15.90 18.67 -17.82
CA ALA A 280 -16.41 18.32 -16.50
C ALA A 280 -17.10 16.95 -16.49
N ILE A 281 -17.83 16.60 -17.55
CA ILE A 281 -18.44 15.28 -17.73
C ILE A 281 -17.34 14.21 -17.92
N HIS A 282 -16.28 14.50 -18.69
CA HIS A 282 -15.15 13.59 -18.85
C HIS A 282 -14.40 13.34 -17.53
N PHE A 283 -14.38 14.28 -16.59
CA PHE A 283 -13.82 14.04 -15.25
C PHE A 283 -14.63 13.05 -14.41
N GLU A 284 -15.92 12.83 -14.71
CA GLU A 284 -16.80 11.90 -14.00
C GLU A 284 -16.81 10.48 -14.58
N GLN A 285 -15.84 10.15 -15.43
CA GLN A 285 -15.68 8.79 -15.93
C GLN A 285 -15.60 7.79 -14.76
N GLN A 286 -16.57 6.88 -14.73
CA GLN A 286 -16.62 5.81 -13.73
C GLN A 286 -15.40 4.90 -13.90
N GLY A 287 -14.78 4.51 -12.78
CA GLY A 287 -13.64 3.60 -12.79
C GLY A 287 -12.28 4.26 -13.00
N LEU A 288 -12.18 5.59 -13.09
CA LEU A 288 -10.88 6.26 -13.20
C LEU A 288 -10.11 6.21 -11.86
N GLY A 289 -9.09 5.37 -11.80
CA GLY A 289 -8.26 5.13 -10.63
C GLY A 289 -7.68 3.72 -10.64
N ILE A 290 -6.94 3.36 -9.59
CA ILE A 290 -6.44 1.99 -9.43
C ILE A 290 -7.52 1.15 -8.74
N SER A 291 -7.85 0.02 -9.34
CA SER A 291 -8.90 -0.90 -8.95
C SER A 291 -8.33 -2.18 -8.33
N ILE A 292 -9.17 -2.83 -7.53
CA ILE A 292 -8.92 -4.16 -6.99
C ILE A 292 -9.50 -5.17 -7.98
N TRP A 293 -8.67 -5.76 -8.85
CA TRP A 293 -9.12 -6.67 -9.93
C TRP A 293 -10.27 -6.10 -10.80
N GLY A 294 -10.40 -4.78 -10.95
CA GLY A 294 -11.54 -4.20 -11.67
C GLY A 294 -12.90 -4.31 -10.95
N PHE A 295 -12.97 -4.83 -9.72
CA PHE A 295 -14.19 -4.91 -8.94
C PHE A 295 -14.55 -3.56 -8.29
N ALA A 296 -13.57 -2.92 -7.64
CA ALA A 296 -13.77 -1.64 -6.96
C ALA A 296 -12.53 -0.75 -7.09
N THR A 297 -12.74 0.54 -7.37
CA THR A 297 -11.68 1.56 -7.30
C THR A 297 -11.29 1.81 -5.86
N LEU A 298 -9.98 1.79 -5.58
CA LEU A 298 -9.49 1.90 -4.23
C LEU A 298 -9.62 3.34 -3.73
N SER A 299 -10.57 3.55 -2.81
CA SER A 299 -10.97 4.85 -2.28
C SER A 299 -10.84 4.87 -0.75
N ARG A 300 -10.74 6.07 -0.14
CA ARG A 300 -10.65 6.20 1.33
C ARG A 300 -11.78 5.48 2.09
N PRO A 301 -13.06 5.53 1.65
CA PRO A 301 -14.12 4.77 2.30
C PRO A 301 -13.87 3.25 2.29
N LEU A 302 -13.35 2.70 1.18
CA LEU A 302 -13.04 1.27 1.10
C LEU A 302 -11.92 0.87 2.06
N ILE A 303 -10.93 1.74 2.27
CA ILE A 303 -9.86 1.55 3.26
C ILE A 303 -10.42 1.55 4.69
N LEU A 304 -11.30 2.50 5.00
CA LEU A 304 -11.96 2.56 6.31
C LEU A 304 -12.84 1.33 6.55
N GLY A 305 -13.57 0.87 5.52
CA GLY A 305 -14.37 -0.35 5.58
C GLY A 305 -13.52 -1.60 5.84
N THR A 306 -12.38 -1.73 5.16
CA THR A 306 -11.46 -2.86 5.38
C THR A 306 -10.80 -2.83 6.77
N LEU A 307 -10.39 -1.65 7.26
CA LEU A 307 -9.89 -1.51 8.63
C LEU A 307 -10.96 -1.83 9.68
N SER A 308 -12.19 -1.35 9.48
CA SER A 308 -13.32 -1.63 10.37
C SER A 308 -13.66 -3.13 10.39
N ALA A 309 -13.71 -3.79 9.23
CA ALA A 309 -13.91 -5.22 9.14
C ALA A 309 -12.78 -6.02 9.82
N THR A 310 -11.52 -5.59 9.63
CA THR A 310 -10.35 -6.19 10.30
C THR A 310 -10.48 -6.06 11.82
N ALA A 311 -10.84 -4.89 12.34
CA ALA A 311 -11.04 -4.64 13.76
C ALA A 311 -12.21 -5.47 14.33
N MET A 312 -13.32 -5.58 13.58
CA MET A 312 -14.47 -6.39 13.96
C MET A 312 -14.12 -7.88 14.05
N ILE A 313 -13.42 -8.42 13.03
CA ILE A 313 -12.94 -9.81 13.04
C ILE A 313 -11.99 -10.03 14.20
N MET A 314 -11.06 -9.09 14.46
CA MET A 314 -10.15 -9.17 15.59
C MET A 314 -10.92 -9.19 16.93
N SER A 315 -11.90 -8.30 17.10
CA SER A 315 -12.76 -8.26 18.30
C SER A 315 -13.50 -9.58 18.50
N LEU A 316 -14.12 -10.11 17.43
CA LEU A 316 -14.83 -11.38 17.47
C LEU A 316 -13.89 -12.55 17.78
N LEU A 317 -12.69 -12.58 17.22
CA LEU A 317 -11.68 -13.60 17.55
C LEU A 317 -11.17 -13.47 18.99
N CYS A 318 -11.16 -12.27 19.56
CA CYS A 318 -10.83 -12.06 20.97
C CYS A 318 -11.97 -12.48 21.91
N GLU A 319 -13.22 -12.24 21.54
CA GLU A 319 -14.41 -12.66 22.30
C GLU A 319 -14.66 -14.17 22.23
N LEU A 320 -14.38 -14.81 21.09
CA LEU A 320 -14.44 -16.26 20.94
C LEU A 320 -13.32 -16.99 21.70
N LYS A 321 -12.35 -16.26 22.25
CA LYS A 321 -11.35 -16.85 23.14
C LYS A 321 -12.06 -17.22 24.45
N PRO A 322 -12.06 -18.49 24.87
CA PRO A 322 -12.75 -18.89 26.10
C PRO A 322 -12.21 -18.08 27.28
N GLU A 323 -13.11 -17.46 28.04
CA GLU A 323 -12.78 -16.75 29.27
C GLU A 323 -12.00 -17.69 30.19
N ARG A 324 -10.89 -17.18 30.72
CA ARG A 324 -10.17 -17.82 31.80
C ARG A 324 -11.10 -17.73 33.02
N THR A 325 -11.90 -18.77 33.27
CA THR A 325 -12.72 -18.84 34.48
C THR A 325 -11.78 -18.86 35.69
N ASP A 326 -11.66 -17.73 36.37
CA ASP A 326 -10.95 -17.54 37.64
C ASP A 326 -11.71 -18.17 38.84
N ASN A 327 -12.44 -19.27 38.61
CA ASN A 327 -13.22 -19.98 39.61
C ASN A 327 -12.59 -21.32 40.05
N ASP A 328 -11.26 -21.41 40.04
CA ASP A 328 -10.53 -22.50 40.70
C ASP A 328 -9.51 -21.91 41.70
N VAL A 329 -10.00 -21.09 42.63
CA VAL A 329 -9.39 -20.89 43.95
C VAL A 329 -10.25 -21.64 44.96
N LEU A 330 -9.86 -22.88 45.22
CA LEU A 330 -10.07 -23.59 46.49
C LEU A 330 -8.92 -24.57 46.68
#